data_AF-L8PQZ6-F1
#
_entry.id   AF-L8PQZ6-F1
#
_cell.length_a   1.000
_cell.length_b   1.000
_cell.length_c   1.000
_cell.angle_alpha   90.00
_cell.angle_beta   90.00
_cell.angle_gamma   90.00
#
_symmetry.space_group_name_H-M   'P 1'
#
loop_
_entity.id
_entity.type
_entity.pdbx_description
1 polymer ?
#
loop_
_entity_poly.entity_id
_entity_poly.type
_entity_poly.pdbx_seq_one_letter_code
_entity_poly.pdbx_strand_id
1 'polypeptide(L)'
;MLFEADWGAWGEFAVPTWYGKGQTVETTALAATLSLWTDLPPAFDAVYTGLHREALNRRYDWFERTGHPNYVIWWVSDGVIPTWQDGVSRLEHLHDHGSAPHAFTFHHSFAPAGTPTRIKGIGPKSDQAR
;
A
#
# COMPACT_ATOMS: atom_id res chain seq x y z
N MET A 1 -2.27 -18.94 10.18
CA MET A 1 -1.34 -18.87 9.02
C MET A 1 -1.96 -17.91 8.01
N LEU A 2 -1.24 -16.92 7.45
CA LEU A 2 -1.86 -15.78 6.73
C LEU A 2 -2.92 -16.19 5.68
N PHE A 3 -2.62 -17.22 4.89
CA PHE A 3 -3.49 -17.72 3.80
C PHE A 3 -4.72 -18.52 4.27
N GLU A 4 -4.67 -19.10 5.47
CA GLU A 4 -5.77 -19.93 6.03
C GLU A 4 -6.45 -19.26 7.23
N ALA A 5 -6.00 -18.05 7.58
CA ALA A 5 -6.56 -17.32 8.71
C ALA A 5 -7.94 -16.76 8.34
N ASP A 6 -8.86 -16.82 9.31
CA ASP A 6 -10.11 -16.09 9.23
C ASP A 6 -9.83 -14.60 9.53
N TRP A 7 -9.86 -13.78 8.48
CA TRP A 7 -9.72 -12.33 8.57
C TRP A 7 -11.05 -11.61 8.79
N GLY A 8 -12.14 -12.34 8.99
CA GLY A 8 -13.48 -11.82 9.23
C GLY A 8 -13.93 -10.86 8.12
N ALA A 9 -14.33 -9.66 8.51
CA ALA A 9 -14.85 -8.65 7.59
C ALA A 9 -13.83 -8.13 6.55
N TRP A 10 -12.53 -8.44 6.71
CA TRP A 10 -11.48 -8.04 5.76
C TRP A 10 -11.31 -9.03 4.59
N GLY A 11 -12.11 -10.10 4.54
CA GLY A 11 -12.12 -11.06 3.42
C GLY A 11 -10.90 -11.98 3.36
N GLU A 12 -10.86 -12.89 2.39
CA GLU A 12 -9.76 -13.85 2.24
C GLU A 12 -8.44 -13.13 1.93
N PHE A 13 -7.33 -13.55 2.54
CA PHE A 13 -6.03 -12.95 2.23
C PHE A 13 -5.69 -13.12 0.75
N ALA A 14 -5.24 -12.03 0.12
CA ALA A 14 -4.91 -12.00 -1.30
C ALA A 14 -3.52 -11.40 -1.52
N VAL A 15 -2.90 -11.77 -2.64
CA VAL A 15 -1.60 -11.29 -3.10
C VAL A 15 -1.70 -10.92 -4.58
N PRO A 16 -0.89 -9.96 -5.07
CA PRO A 16 -0.87 -9.62 -6.50
C PRO A 16 -0.50 -10.80 -7.37
N THR A 17 -1.00 -10.82 -8.60
CA THR A 17 -0.72 -11.84 -9.63
C THR A 17 0.76 -12.01 -9.95
N TRP A 18 1.58 -10.96 -9.79
CA TRP A 18 3.03 -11.04 -9.95
C TRP A 18 3.76 -11.62 -8.72
N TYR A 19 3.06 -11.87 -7.61
CA TYR A 19 3.66 -12.48 -6.42
C TYR A 19 3.82 -13.99 -6.62
N GLY A 20 5.00 -14.37 -7.14
CA GLY A 20 5.35 -15.77 -7.43
C GLY A 20 6.07 -16.51 -6.31
N LYS A 21 6.29 -15.89 -5.14
CA LYS A 21 7.00 -16.52 -4.02
C LYS A 21 6.01 -17.06 -3.01
N GLY A 22 6.38 -18.12 -2.30
CA GLY A 22 5.81 -18.38 -0.98
C GLY A 22 4.29 -18.29 -0.86
N GLN A 23 3.55 -19.16 -1.56
CA GLN A 23 2.09 -19.21 -1.51
C GLN A 23 1.57 -20.24 -0.47
N THR A 24 2.48 -20.99 0.14
CA THR A 24 2.17 -21.84 1.31
C THR A 24 2.73 -21.19 2.56
N VAL A 25 2.30 -21.68 3.71
CA VAL A 25 2.74 -21.15 5.00
C VAL A 25 4.23 -21.36 5.20
N GLU A 26 4.73 -22.54 4.84
CA GLU A 26 6.13 -22.93 4.99
C GLU A 26 7.05 -22.13 4.07
N THR A 27 6.50 -21.58 2.99
CA THR A 27 7.27 -20.89 1.95
C THR A 27 7.02 -19.39 1.91
N THR A 28 6.10 -18.86 2.72
CA THR A 28 5.67 -17.45 2.72
C THR A 28 6.86 -16.49 2.79
N ALA A 29 6.95 -15.57 1.82
CA ALA A 29 8.03 -14.59 1.71
C ALA A 29 7.47 -13.18 1.47
N LEU A 30 6.52 -12.77 2.32
CA LEU A 30 5.88 -11.45 2.25
C LEU A 30 5.61 -10.88 3.64
N ALA A 31 5.59 -9.55 3.72
CA ALA A 31 4.97 -8.82 4.81
C ALA A 31 3.93 -7.87 4.20
N ALA A 32 2.65 -8.09 4.52
CA ALA A 32 1.54 -7.32 3.99
C ALA A 32 0.70 -6.77 5.14
N THR A 33 0.19 -5.57 4.96
CA THR A 33 -0.69 -4.89 5.90
C THR A 33 -1.86 -4.27 5.15
N LEU A 34 -3.02 -4.25 5.80
CA LEU A 34 -4.20 -3.53 5.36
C LEU A 34 -4.72 -2.73 6.56
N SER A 35 -4.90 -1.43 6.39
CA SER A 35 -5.23 -0.52 7.48
C SER A 35 -6.17 0.58 6.99
N LEU A 36 -7.14 0.96 7.81
CA LEU A 36 -8.08 2.04 7.55
C LEU A 36 -7.70 3.27 8.37
N TRP A 37 -7.73 4.45 7.74
CA TRP A 37 -7.36 5.73 8.34
C TRP A 37 -8.46 6.76 8.10
N THR A 38 -8.56 7.76 8.98
CA THR A 38 -9.55 8.83 8.86
C THR A 38 -9.24 9.81 7.73
N ASP A 39 -7.96 10.02 7.40
CA ASP A 39 -7.51 10.90 6.32
C ASP A 39 -6.04 10.60 5.96
N LEU A 40 -5.55 11.20 4.87
CA LEU A 40 -4.19 11.07 4.38
C LEU A 40 -3.12 11.62 5.33
N PRO A 41 -3.25 12.81 5.97
CA PRO A 41 -2.17 13.34 6.81
C PRO A 41 -1.86 12.46 8.04
N PRO A 42 -2.84 11.99 8.83
CA PRO A 42 -2.57 11.06 9.93
C PRO A 42 -1.91 9.75 9.46
N ALA A 43 -2.35 9.20 8.32
CA ALA A 43 -1.74 8.00 7.75
C ALA A 43 -0.28 8.25 7.34
N PHE A 44 -0.02 9.39 6.70
CA PHE A 44 1.33 9.77 6.28
C PHE A 44 2.25 9.95 7.49
N ASP A 45 1.80 10.67 8.52
CA ASP A 45 2.59 10.91 9.72
C ASP A 45 2.90 9.60 10.45
N ALA A 46 1.94 8.70 10.58
CA ALA A 46 2.16 7.38 11.16
C ALA A 46 3.19 6.54 10.38
N VAL A 47 3.16 6.61 9.04
CA VAL A 47 4.03 5.79 8.19
C VAL A 47 5.43 6.39 8.04
N TYR A 48 5.56 7.71 7.92
CA TYR A 48 6.81 8.37 7.51
C TYR A 48 7.49 9.18 8.62
N THR A 49 7.13 8.97 9.89
CA THR A 49 7.83 9.57 11.03
C THR A 49 8.41 8.52 11.98
N GLY A 50 9.35 8.93 12.83
CA GLY A 50 9.96 8.09 13.88
C GLY A 50 10.60 6.79 13.37
N LEU A 51 10.47 5.74 14.18
CA LEU A 51 11.08 4.42 13.93
C LEU A 51 10.59 3.77 12.64
N HIS A 52 9.33 3.99 12.24
CA HIS A 52 8.81 3.40 11.01
C HIS A 52 9.50 4.00 9.77
N ARG A 53 9.78 5.31 9.79
CA ARG A 53 10.59 5.95 8.75
C ARG A 53 12.01 5.38 8.68
N GLU A 54 12.64 5.18 9.83
CA GLU A 54 14.00 4.60 9.91
C GLU A 54 14.04 3.18 9.34
N ALA A 55 13.05 2.35 9.70
CA ALA A 55 12.88 1.01 9.14
C ALA A 55 12.66 1.09 7.62
N LEU A 56 11.74 1.95 7.15
CA LEU A 56 11.49 2.11 5.72
C LEU A 56 12.74 2.51 4.96
N ASN A 57 13.60 3.40 5.48
CA ASN A 57 14.85 3.78 4.82
C ASN A 57 15.82 2.60 4.62
N ARG A 58 15.74 1.58 5.48
CA ARG A 58 16.57 0.37 5.46
C ARG A 58 15.86 -0.84 4.89
N ARG A 59 14.66 -0.68 4.32
CA ARG A 59 13.81 -1.78 3.84
C ARG A 59 14.52 -2.80 2.93
N TYR A 60 15.52 -2.40 2.16
CA TYR A 60 16.27 -3.30 1.27
C TYR A 60 17.31 -4.17 1.97
N ASP A 61 17.50 -4.02 3.28
CA ASP A 61 18.28 -4.95 4.09
C ASP A 61 17.52 -6.29 4.27
N TRP A 62 16.19 -6.31 4.05
CA TRP A 62 15.33 -7.48 4.23
C TRP A 62 14.27 -7.70 3.14
N PHE A 63 13.88 -6.66 2.38
CA PHE A 63 13.02 -6.78 1.21
C PHE A 63 13.82 -6.79 -0.08
N GLU A 64 13.33 -7.58 -1.04
CA GLU A 64 13.83 -7.56 -2.40
C GLU A 64 13.47 -6.25 -3.09
N ARG A 65 14.36 -5.80 -3.97
CA ARG A 65 14.06 -4.68 -4.87
C ARG A 65 13.15 -5.18 -5.98
N THR A 66 11.93 -4.65 -6.02
CA THR A 66 10.96 -4.94 -7.08
C THR A 66 10.75 -3.72 -7.96
N GLY A 67 10.32 -3.92 -9.20
CA GLY A 67 9.82 -2.85 -10.08
C GLY A 67 8.35 -2.50 -9.85
N HIS A 68 7.69 -3.19 -8.91
CA HIS A 68 6.26 -3.03 -8.64
C HIS A 68 6.01 -1.99 -7.53
N PRO A 69 4.83 -1.37 -7.48
CA PRO A 69 4.46 -0.50 -6.37
C PRO A 69 4.49 -1.25 -5.04
N ASN A 70 4.98 -0.60 -3.98
CA ASN A 70 5.07 -1.20 -2.63
C ASN A 70 3.81 -0.98 -1.79
N TYR A 71 2.97 -0.02 -2.16
CA TYR A 71 1.73 0.30 -1.46
C TYR A 71 0.77 1.02 -2.40
N VAL A 72 -0.51 1.03 -2.03
CA VAL A 72 -1.58 1.79 -2.68
C VAL A 72 -2.48 2.39 -1.61
N ILE A 73 -3.10 3.52 -1.94
CA ILE A 73 -4.09 4.23 -1.14
C ILE A 73 -5.33 4.42 -2.01
N TRP A 74 -6.51 4.28 -1.41
CA TRP A 74 -7.78 4.59 -2.03
C TRP A 74 -8.76 5.07 -0.97
N TRP A 75 -9.78 5.80 -1.40
CA TRP A 75 -10.87 6.22 -0.53
C TRP A 75 -11.89 5.10 -0.38
N VAL A 76 -12.39 4.93 0.85
CA VAL A 76 -13.44 3.97 1.19
C VAL A 76 -14.64 4.77 1.68
N SER A 77 -15.85 4.39 1.26
CA SER A 77 -17.08 5.02 1.73
C SER A 77 -17.37 4.69 3.18
N ASP A 78 -18.07 5.59 3.87
CA ASP A 78 -18.47 5.37 5.27
C ASP A 78 -19.23 4.06 5.45
N GLY A 79 -18.88 3.31 6.50
CA GLY A 79 -19.49 2.01 6.82
C GLY A 79 -19.01 0.84 5.96
N VAL A 80 -18.16 1.07 4.96
CA VAL A 80 -17.54 0.00 4.17
C VAL A 80 -16.24 -0.45 4.84
N ILE A 81 -16.11 -1.77 5.03
CA ILE A 81 -14.87 -2.40 5.47
C ILE A 81 -14.15 -2.89 4.20
N PRO A 82 -12.95 -2.39 3.88
CA PRO A 82 -12.22 -2.86 2.70
C PRO A 82 -11.70 -4.27 2.92
N THR A 83 -11.54 -5.00 1.83
CA THR A 83 -10.99 -6.36 1.85
C THR A 83 -9.56 -6.44 1.36
N TRP A 84 -8.89 -7.55 1.61
CA TRP A 84 -7.60 -7.87 1.00
C TRP A 84 -7.67 -7.87 -0.54
N GLN A 85 -8.74 -8.43 -1.12
CA GLN A 85 -8.97 -8.40 -2.57
C GLN A 85 -9.08 -6.97 -3.11
N ASP A 86 -9.73 -6.06 -2.39
CA ASP A 86 -9.79 -4.65 -2.78
C ASP A 86 -8.38 -4.06 -2.85
N GLY A 87 -7.59 -4.25 -1.79
CA GLY A 87 -6.22 -3.73 -1.72
C GLY A 87 -5.33 -4.27 -2.85
N VAL A 88 -5.38 -5.58 -3.11
CA VAL A 88 -4.65 -6.21 -4.22
C VAL A 88 -5.10 -5.66 -5.56
N SER A 89 -6.41 -5.60 -5.81
CA SER A 89 -6.96 -5.09 -7.07
C SER A 89 -6.55 -3.63 -7.32
N ARG A 90 -6.47 -2.81 -6.27
CA ARG A 90 -5.98 -1.42 -6.40
C ARG A 90 -4.48 -1.35 -6.63
N LEU A 91 -3.70 -2.22 -6.00
CA LEU A 91 -2.25 -2.26 -6.18
C LEU A 91 -1.89 -2.70 -7.61
N GLU A 92 -2.60 -3.70 -8.14
CA GLU A 92 -2.50 -4.16 -9.52
C GLU A 92 -2.88 -3.06 -10.51
N HIS A 93 -4.03 -2.40 -10.28
CA HIS A 93 -4.40 -1.26 -11.09
C HIS A 93 -3.31 -0.17 -11.10
N LEU A 94 -2.75 0.18 -9.94
CA LEU A 94 -1.67 1.17 -9.83
C LEU A 94 -0.42 0.75 -10.60
N HIS A 95 -0.09 -0.54 -10.62
CA HIS A 95 1.02 -1.06 -11.41
C HIS A 95 0.78 -0.91 -12.91
N ASP A 96 -0.40 -1.32 -13.37
CA ASP A 96 -0.71 -1.42 -14.79
C ASP A 96 -1.06 -0.07 -15.43
N HIS A 97 -1.69 0.84 -14.67
CA HIS A 97 -2.29 2.08 -15.18
C HIS A 97 -1.76 3.35 -14.53
N GLY A 98 -0.94 3.23 -13.48
CA GLY A 98 -0.50 4.38 -12.69
C GLY A 98 -1.57 4.94 -11.75
N SER A 99 -1.29 6.11 -11.16
CA SER A 99 -2.14 6.70 -10.12
C SER A 99 -3.44 7.30 -10.69
N ALA A 100 -4.55 6.95 -10.06
CA ALA A 100 -5.90 7.43 -10.38
C ALA A 100 -6.73 7.61 -9.08
N PRO A 101 -7.87 8.34 -9.09
CA PRO A 101 -8.68 8.57 -7.90
C PRO A 101 -9.03 7.31 -7.07
N HIS A 102 -9.19 6.16 -7.71
CA HIS A 102 -9.53 4.89 -7.05
C HIS A 102 -8.31 4.04 -6.66
N ALA A 103 -7.09 4.43 -7.03
CA ALA A 103 -5.84 3.74 -6.71
C ALA A 103 -4.63 4.68 -6.87
N PHE A 104 -4.07 5.16 -5.76
CA PHE A 104 -3.02 6.19 -5.79
C PHE A 104 -1.97 6.02 -4.68
N THR A 105 -1.03 6.96 -4.60
CA THR A 105 0.04 6.99 -3.58
C THR A 105 0.10 8.34 -2.89
N PHE A 106 0.85 8.46 -1.79
CA PHE A 106 1.01 9.76 -1.13
C PHE A 106 1.66 10.82 -2.04
N HIS A 107 2.50 10.42 -2.99
CA HIS A 107 3.14 11.33 -3.95
C HIS A 107 2.18 11.88 -5.01
N HIS A 108 1.17 11.10 -5.39
CA HIS A 108 0.15 11.47 -6.37
C HIS A 108 -1.22 11.30 -5.73
N SER A 109 -1.54 12.11 -4.73
CA SER A 109 -2.76 11.94 -3.94
C SER A 109 -3.98 12.57 -4.59
N PHE A 110 -5.15 12.05 -4.22
CA PHE A 110 -6.45 12.58 -4.63
C PHE A 110 -7.31 12.83 -3.39
N ALA A 111 -8.17 13.85 -3.43
CA ALA A 111 -9.23 14.04 -2.45
C ALA A 111 -10.36 13.00 -2.67
N PRO A 112 -11.28 12.79 -1.70
CA PRO A 112 -12.40 11.87 -1.87
C PRO A 112 -13.26 12.13 -3.12
N ALA A 113 -13.36 13.40 -3.54
CA ALA A 113 -14.06 13.80 -4.76
C ALA A 113 -13.29 13.50 -6.08
N GLY A 114 -12.10 12.89 -5.99
CA GLY A 114 -11.27 12.53 -7.14
C GLY A 114 -10.42 13.66 -7.72
N THR A 115 -10.38 14.83 -7.07
CA THR A 115 -9.50 15.93 -7.47
C THR A 115 -8.06 15.69 -6.99
N PRO A 116 -7.03 15.86 -7.83
CA PRO A 116 -5.64 15.80 -7.40
C PRO A 116 -5.37 16.74 -6.22
N THR A 117 -4.61 16.26 -5.24
CA THR A 117 -4.20 17.02 -4.05
C THR A 117 -2.73 16.77 -3.74
N ARG A 118 -2.21 17.45 -2.72
CA ARG A 118 -0.85 17.24 -2.22
C ARG A 118 -0.85 17.31 -0.70
N ILE A 119 -0.18 16.33 -0.08
CA ILE A 119 0.09 16.36 1.34
C ILE A 119 1.27 17.31 1.57
N LYS A 120 1.09 18.30 2.44
CA LYS A 120 2.15 19.26 2.79
C LYS A 120 3.35 18.48 3.37
N GLY A 121 4.55 18.77 2.88
CA GLY A 121 5.79 18.08 3.28
C GLY A 121 6.22 16.94 2.34
N ILE A 122 5.37 16.54 1.39
CA ILE A 122 5.76 15.61 0.33
C ILE A 122 6.28 16.40 -0.87
N GLY A 123 7.60 16.56 -0.93
CA GLY A 123 8.29 17.07 -2.11
C GLY A 123 8.42 16.00 -3.20
N PRO A 124 8.64 16.40 -4.48
CA PRO A 124 9.04 15.44 -5.49
C PRO A 124 10.32 14.74 -5.03
N LYS A 125 10.44 13.45 -5.30
CA LYS A 125 11.74 12.76 -5.23
C LYS A 125 12.67 13.54 -6.16
N SER A 126 13.75 14.12 -5.63
CA SER A 126 14.87 14.42 -6.51
C SER A 126 15.37 13.08 -7.01
N ASP A 127 15.35 12.88 -8.32
CA ASP A 127 16.13 11.82 -8.97
C ASP A 127 17.60 12.14 -8.70
N GLN A 128 18.10 11.71 -7.54
CA GLN A 128 19.52 11.41 -7.43
C GLN A 128 19.71 9.99 -7.95
N ALA A 129 19.79 9.91 -9.27
CA ALA A 129 20.59 8.88 -9.92
C ALA A 129 21.98 8.94 -9.29
N ARG A 130 22.41 7.81 -8.73
CA ARG A 130 23.79 7.57 -8.34
C ARG A 130 24.17 6.18 -8.82
#